data_AF-M0ACV3-F1
#
_entry.id   AF-M0ACV3-F1
#
_cell.length_a   1.000
_cell.length_b   1.000
_cell.length_c   1.000
_cell.angle_alpha   90.00
_cell.angle_beta   90.00
_cell.angle_gamma   90.00
#
_symmetry.space_group_name_H-M   'P 1'
#
loop_
_entity.id
_entity.type
_entity.pdbx_description
1 polymer ?
#
loop_
_entity_poly.entity_id
_entity_poly.type
_entity_poly.pdbx_seq_one_letter_code
_entity_poly.pdbx_strand_id
1 'polypeptide(L)'
;MADGTVSGADRDESGRRGASDHSDGGHGDDVRSGDNRSDDSDTDNGYSDNSNSDNGDNNDSSGGDDRQDYHDRGYGDGWEELRQQTLRRDNYACTRCGADDRTLQAHHIVPRSAGGPDELENLLTLCRPCHGVIHQHNNAFDDVRDDAPLFPERTAPDPVARLRTPADQCCTRCGAERSDPTELVAWTDVPASDDGRPAPSHVTLCKPCAGLLIERDSAVEKEVLTANHTISVHELAARRTDAPVRPSAFALSQVGIRREPRTLRERVVDDTPLRFLLNHRGIRLALLVAVGYVALFVVLAL
;
A
#
# COMPACT_ATOMS: atom_id res chain seq x y z
N MET A 1 28.72 -63.47 13.39
CA MET A 1 29.81 -63.53 12.38
C MET A 1 29.80 -62.15 11.74
N ALA A 2 30.52 -61.20 12.35
CA ALA A 2 31.91 -60.86 12.02
C ALA A 2 32.02 -60.31 10.59
N ASP A 3 32.70 -59.22 10.28
CA ASP A 3 33.38 -58.12 10.96
C ASP A 3 33.92 -57.26 9.80
N GLY A 4 34.13 -55.95 9.94
CA GLY A 4 34.58 -55.12 8.82
C GLY A 4 34.59 -53.60 9.00
N THR A 5 35.20 -53.15 10.10
CA THR A 5 35.86 -51.84 10.34
C THR A 5 36.72 -51.34 9.16
N VAL A 6 37.13 -50.07 8.93
CA VAL A 6 37.06 -48.74 9.59
C VAL A 6 37.69 -47.70 8.62
N SER A 7 37.42 -46.41 8.87
CA SER A 7 38.26 -45.19 8.68
C SER A 7 37.64 -44.20 7.69
N GLY A 8 37.26 -42.96 8.03
CA GLY A 8 37.64 -42.11 9.17
C GLY A 8 38.53 -40.98 8.66
N ALA A 9 37.97 -39.76 8.55
CA ALA A 9 38.68 -38.49 8.65
C ALA A 9 37.66 -37.34 8.77
N ASP A 10 37.50 -36.84 9.99
CA ASP A 10 36.88 -35.57 10.33
C ASP A 10 37.64 -34.38 9.72
N ARG A 11 36.92 -33.27 9.48
CA ARG A 11 37.32 -31.94 9.95
C ARG A 11 36.19 -30.93 9.82
N ASP A 12 35.97 -30.25 10.94
CA ASP A 12 35.14 -29.08 11.17
C ASP A 12 35.44 -27.91 10.22
N GLU A 13 34.45 -27.05 9.96
CA GLU A 13 34.49 -25.63 10.37
C GLU A 13 33.24 -24.84 9.90
N SER A 14 32.52 -24.32 10.89
CA SER A 14 31.97 -22.96 10.97
C SER A 14 31.31 -22.28 9.75
N GLY A 15 29.99 -22.09 9.88
CA GLY A 15 29.32 -20.78 9.91
C GLY A 15 29.68 -19.72 8.86
N ARG A 16 28.73 -19.42 7.97
CA ARG A 16 28.54 -18.07 7.42
C ARG A 16 27.06 -17.73 7.34
N ARG A 17 26.65 -16.83 8.24
CA ARG A 17 25.46 -15.99 8.11
C ARG A 17 25.68 -15.07 6.92
N GLY A 18 24.81 -15.14 5.91
CA GLY A 18 24.78 -14.18 4.82
C GLY A 18 24.03 -12.94 5.28
N ALA A 19 24.76 -11.87 5.56
CA ALA A 19 24.23 -10.52 5.70
C ALA A 19 23.79 -10.03 4.30
N SER A 20 22.53 -9.60 4.17
CA SER A 20 22.05 -8.88 3.00
C SER A 20 22.37 -7.39 3.17
N ASP A 21 23.48 -6.97 2.56
CA ASP A 21 23.83 -5.56 2.34
C ASP A 21 22.72 -4.89 1.51
N HIS A 22 22.00 -3.95 2.14
CA HIS A 22 21.14 -3.01 1.44
C HIS A 22 22.03 -1.85 0.94
N SER A 23 22.20 -1.77 -0.37
CA SER A 23 22.88 -0.65 -1.02
C SER A 23 21.84 0.34 -1.55
N ASP A 24 21.97 1.57 -1.07
CA ASP A 24 21.27 2.78 -1.49
C ASP A 24 21.45 3.13 -2.98
N GLY A 25 20.42 3.80 -3.52
CA GLY A 25 20.44 4.59 -4.76
C GLY A 25 19.15 4.38 -5.56
N GLY A 26 18.35 5.37 -5.95
CA GLY A 26 18.45 6.82 -5.94
C GLY A 26 17.64 7.37 -7.14
N HIS A 27 16.76 8.36 -6.88
CA HIS A 27 16.20 9.36 -7.79
C HIS A 27 15.22 8.98 -8.94
N GLY A 28 14.12 9.76 -9.00
CA GLY A 28 13.24 10.04 -10.16
C GLY A 28 11.74 9.77 -9.86
N ASP A 29 10.75 10.61 -10.12
CA ASP A 29 10.64 11.95 -10.71
C ASP A 29 9.33 12.59 -10.18
N ASP A 30 9.36 13.91 -9.97
CA ASP A 30 8.24 14.72 -9.50
C ASP A 30 7.03 14.69 -10.45
N VAL A 31 5.90 14.12 -10.00
CA VAL A 31 4.58 14.44 -10.56
C VAL A 31 3.86 15.35 -9.57
N ARG A 32 3.91 16.66 -9.86
CA ARG A 32 3.09 17.68 -9.21
C ARG A 32 1.60 17.38 -9.42
N SER A 33 0.95 16.83 -8.41
CA SER A 33 -0.48 17.05 -8.17
C SER A 33 -0.61 17.81 -6.85
N GLY A 34 -1.47 18.83 -6.83
CA GLY A 34 -1.54 19.81 -5.75
C GLY A 34 -2.08 19.19 -4.47
N ASP A 35 -1.17 18.81 -3.58
CA ASP A 35 -1.51 18.30 -2.27
C ASP A 35 -1.63 19.44 -1.26
N ASN A 36 -2.75 19.44 -0.56
CA ASN A 36 -3.06 20.29 0.57
C ASN A 36 -2.07 19.92 1.69
N ARG A 37 -0.96 20.68 1.79
CA ARG A 37 0.06 20.48 2.82
C ARG A 37 -0.51 20.81 4.19
N SER A 38 -1.07 19.82 4.87
CA SER A 38 -1.05 19.78 6.33
C SER A 38 0.29 19.17 6.72
N ASP A 39 1.13 19.97 7.39
CA ASP A 39 2.31 19.47 8.07
C ASP A 39 1.82 18.51 9.18
N ASP A 40 1.78 17.22 8.87
CA ASP A 40 1.46 16.13 9.80
C ASP A 40 2.65 15.89 10.75
N SER A 41 3.09 16.96 11.45
CA SER A 41 4.08 16.87 12.52
C SER A 41 3.43 16.38 13.81
N ASP A 42 2.66 15.30 13.74
CA ASP A 42 2.42 14.47 14.92
C ASP A 42 3.71 13.65 15.09
N THR A 43 4.71 14.27 15.72
CA THR A 43 5.95 13.60 16.09
C THR A 43 5.66 12.58 17.19
N ASP A 44 5.07 11.44 16.83
CA ASP A 44 4.99 10.23 17.65
C ASP A 44 6.34 9.47 17.63
N ASN A 45 7.44 10.24 17.59
CA ASN A 45 8.81 9.77 17.61
C ASN A 45 9.14 9.27 19.02
N GLY A 46 8.77 8.03 19.32
CA GLY A 46 9.14 7.43 20.59
C GLY A 46 8.55 6.07 20.91
N TYR A 47 8.39 5.17 19.94
CA TYR A 47 8.43 3.75 20.25
C TYR A 47 9.83 3.24 19.95
N SER A 48 10.74 3.37 20.93
CA SER A 48 11.98 2.60 20.93
C SER A 48 11.61 1.15 21.21
N ASP A 49 11.68 0.31 20.18
CA ASP A 49 11.63 -1.14 20.30
C ASP A 49 12.81 -1.58 21.17
N ASN A 50 12.59 -1.82 22.46
CA ASN A 50 13.61 -2.44 23.30
C ASN A 50 13.66 -3.93 22.97
N SER A 51 14.42 -4.29 21.94
CA SER A 51 14.79 -5.66 21.64
C SER A 51 16.30 -5.79 21.49
N ASN A 52 16.82 -6.77 22.23
CA ASN A 52 18.18 -7.27 22.31
C ASN A 52 19.24 -6.49 23.13
N SER A 53 19.46 -7.05 24.31
CA SER A 53 20.75 -7.13 24.98
C SER A 53 21.83 -7.69 24.04
N ASP A 54 22.85 -6.90 23.75
CA ASP A 54 24.19 -7.41 23.45
C ASP A 54 25.22 -6.55 24.17
N ASN A 55 26.02 -7.23 24.98
CA ASN A 55 27.09 -6.69 25.82
C ASN A 55 28.13 -5.95 24.96
N GLY A 56 28.47 -4.74 25.39
CA GLY A 56 29.64 -3.99 24.91
C GLY A 56 30.08 -3.02 25.98
N ASP A 57 31.06 -3.46 26.78
CA ASP A 57 31.74 -2.65 27.78
C ASP A 57 32.25 -1.34 27.18
N ASN A 58 31.96 -0.20 27.82
CA ASN A 58 32.94 0.86 28.03
C ASN A 58 32.50 1.81 29.15
N ASN A 59 33.49 2.03 30.02
CA ASN A 59 33.46 2.81 31.24
C ASN A 59 33.57 4.31 30.91
N ASP A 60 32.57 5.11 31.25
CA ASP A 60 32.79 6.50 31.63
C ASP A 60 31.84 6.88 32.78
N SER A 61 32.45 7.38 33.84
CA SER A 61 31.80 7.79 35.08
C SER A 61 31.63 9.30 35.04
N SER A 62 30.40 9.78 34.86
CA SER A 62 29.95 11.10 35.31
C SER A 62 28.42 11.12 35.34
N GLY A 63 27.88 11.66 36.41
CA GLY A 63 26.50 11.46 36.84
C GLY A 63 25.44 12.16 35.99
N GLY A 64 24.25 11.57 36.05
CA GLY A 64 22.99 12.09 35.54
C GLY A 64 21.96 10.98 35.67
N ASP A 65 21.13 11.02 36.71
CA ASP A 65 19.93 10.17 36.82
C ASP A 65 18.91 10.67 35.79
N ASP A 66 19.18 10.43 34.51
CA ASP A 66 18.28 10.77 33.41
C ASP A 66 17.18 9.70 33.33
N ARG A 67 16.32 9.67 34.35
CA ARG A 67 14.96 9.19 34.17
C ARG A 67 14.28 10.18 33.24
N GLN A 68 14.42 9.95 31.93
CA GLN A 68 13.70 10.70 30.92
C GLN A 68 12.21 10.57 31.23
N ASP A 69 11.66 11.69 31.68
CA ASP A 69 10.26 11.86 32.02
C ASP A 69 9.42 11.59 30.78
N TYR A 70 8.68 10.48 30.79
CA TYR A 70 7.87 10.01 29.66
C TYR A 70 6.68 10.94 29.35
N HIS A 71 6.48 12.00 30.14
CA HIS A 71 5.39 12.95 30.04
C HIS A 71 5.63 14.09 29.03
N ASP A 72 6.84 14.27 28.48
CA ASP A 72 7.16 15.41 27.60
C ASP A 72 7.09 15.07 26.10
N ARG A 73 5.96 14.51 25.64
CA ARG A 73 5.62 14.38 24.20
C ARG A 73 4.51 15.34 23.77
N GLY A 74 4.20 16.33 24.62
CA GLY A 74 3.10 17.27 24.38
C GLY A 74 1.70 16.64 24.53
N TYR A 75 1.59 15.47 25.16
CA TYR A 75 0.32 14.88 25.54
C TYR A 75 -0.05 15.36 26.95
N GLY A 76 -1.28 15.88 27.10
CA GLY A 76 -1.76 16.35 28.39
C GLY A 76 -1.96 15.23 29.41
N ASP A 77 -2.27 15.61 30.65
CA ASP A 77 -2.67 14.67 31.69
C ASP A 77 -3.83 13.78 31.20
N GLY A 78 -3.68 12.46 31.28
CA GLY A 78 -4.73 11.49 30.94
C GLY A 78 -4.58 10.75 29.60
N TRP A 79 -3.59 11.09 28.76
CA TRP A 79 -3.38 10.39 27.48
C TRP A 79 -3.19 8.88 27.61
N GLU A 80 -2.38 8.41 28.56
CA GLU A 80 -2.17 6.96 28.72
C GLU A 80 -3.47 6.24 29.09
N GLU A 81 -4.32 6.86 29.92
CA GLU A 81 -5.63 6.29 30.23
C GLU A 81 -6.51 6.22 28.98
N LEU A 82 -6.57 7.30 28.20
CA LEU A 82 -7.33 7.37 26.96
C LEU A 82 -6.83 6.37 25.91
N ARG A 83 -5.51 6.21 25.78
CA ARG A 83 -4.87 5.19 24.94
C ARG A 83 -5.31 3.79 25.37
N GLN A 84 -5.25 3.47 26.67
CA GLN A 84 -5.69 2.16 27.17
C GLN A 84 -7.19 1.92 27.00
N GLN A 85 -8.03 2.96 27.09
CA GLN A 85 -9.45 2.87 26.76
C GLN A 85 -9.67 2.58 25.27
N THR A 86 -8.92 3.24 24.38
CA THR A 86 -8.96 3.02 22.92
C THR A 86 -8.60 1.58 22.56
N LEU A 87 -7.45 1.09 23.05
CA LEU A 87 -7.01 -0.28 22.80
C LEU A 87 -8.03 -1.31 23.30
N ARG A 88 -8.61 -1.09 24.49
CA ARG A 88 -9.65 -1.99 25.04
C ARG A 88 -10.93 -2.00 24.19
N ARG A 89 -11.40 -0.83 23.73
CA ARG A 89 -12.59 -0.71 22.86
C ARG A 89 -12.40 -1.50 21.56
N ASP A 90 -11.20 -1.45 21.01
CA ASP A 90 -10.86 -2.10 19.74
C ASP A 90 -10.36 -3.54 19.92
N ASN A 91 -10.61 -4.15 21.09
CA ASN A 91 -10.23 -5.53 21.44
C ASN A 91 -8.73 -5.82 21.32
N TYR A 92 -7.88 -4.83 21.53
CA TYR A 92 -6.43 -4.93 21.32
C TYR A 92 -6.07 -5.46 19.93
N ALA A 93 -6.80 -5.01 18.91
CA ALA A 93 -6.56 -5.35 17.52
C ALA A 93 -6.48 -4.09 16.66
N CYS A 94 -5.63 -4.13 15.62
CA CYS A 94 -5.54 -3.07 14.64
C CYS A 94 -6.88 -2.93 13.89
N THR A 95 -7.50 -1.75 13.99
CA THR A 95 -8.78 -1.46 13.32
C THR A 95 -8.69 -1.42 11.79
N ARG A 96 -7.48 -1.28 11.23
CA ARG A 96 -7.25 -1.36 9.78
C ARG A 96 -7.09 -2.78 9.28
N CYS A 97 -6.30 -3.63 9.95
CA CYS A 97 -5.90 -4.94 9.40
C CYS A 97 -6.22 -6.15 10.28
N GLY A 98 -6.87 -5.96 11.44
CA GLY A 98 -7.27 -7.02 12.35
C GLY A 98 -6.15 -7.62 13.22
N ALA A 99 -4.88 -7.31 12.95
CA ALA A 99 -3.75 -7.89 13.68
C ALA A 99 -3.77 -7.52 15.17
N ASP A 100 -3.64 -8.52 16.04
CA ASP A 100 -3.61 -8.44 17.51
C ASP A 100 -2.24 -8.84 18.11
N ASP A 101 -1.29 -9.24 17.25
CA ASP A 101 0.04 -9.74 17.60
C ASP A 101 1.17 -8.73 17.32
N ARG A 102 0.82 -7.45 17.13
CA ARG A 102 1.76 -6.37 16.76
C ARG A 102 1.78 -5.26 17.79
N THR A 103 2.80 -4.41 17.76
CA THR A 103 2.83 -3.15 18.54
C THR A 103 1.67 -2.24 18.12
N LEU A 104 0.80 -1.91 19.08
CA LEU A 104 -0.41 -1.10 18.88
C LEU A 104 -0.28 0.32 19.43
N GLN A 105 -0.82 1.27 18.68
CA GLN A 105 -0.83 2.71 18.94
C GLN A 105 -2.27 3.24 18.83
N ALA A 106 -2.58 4.28 19.60
CA ALA A 106 -3.82 5.05 19.45
C ALA A 106 -3.56 6.19 18.45
N HIS A 107 -4.30 6.19 17.35
CA HIS A 107 -4.18 7.13 16.24
C HIS A 107 -5.37 8.08 16.21
N HIS A 108 -5.11 9.38 16.09
CA HIS A 108 -6.15 10.39 15.94
C HIS A 108 -6.75 10.41 14.54
N ILE A 109 -8.07 10.30 14.43
CA ILE A 109 -8.82 10.40 13.17
C ILE A 109 -8.65 11.80 12.57
N VAL A 110 -8.87 12.83 13.38
CA VAL A 110 -8.50 14.22 13.08
C VAL A 110 -7.19 14.48 13.82
N PRO A 111 -6.07 14.74 13.12
CA PRO A 111 -4.79 15.02 13.74
C PRO A 111 -4.85 16.18 14.73
N ARG A 112 -4.01 16.15 15.76
CA ARG A 112 -3.92 17.25 16.74
C ARG A 112 -3.46 18.55 16.09
N SER A 113 -2.54 18.46 15.13
CA SER A 113 -2.08 19.58 14.30
C SER A 113 -3.23 20.27 13.54
N ALA A 114 -4.29 19.54 13.23
CA ALA A 114 -5.52 20.04 12.60
C ALA A 114 -6.63 20.42 13.60
N GLY A 115 -6.31 20.45 14.91
CA GLY A 115 -7.24 20.78 15.98
C GLY A 115 -8.12 19.62 16.44
N GLY A 116 -7.75 18.37 16.15
CA GLY A 116 -8.46 17.20 16.63
C GLY A 116 -8.38 17.05 18.16
N PRO A 117 -9.48 16.65 18.82
CA PRO A 117 -9.51 16.52 20.28
C PRO A 117 -8.88 15.21 20.76
N ASP A 118 -8.38 15.21 22.00
CA ASP A 118 -7.98 14.00 22.73
C ASP A 118 -9.24 13.35 23.35
N GLU A 119 -10.08 12.77 22.49
CA GLU A 119 -11.34 12.11 22.85
C GLU A 119 -11.38 10.69 22.27
N LEU A 120 -12.07 9.77 22.96
CA LEU A 120 -12.09 8.34 22.59
C LEU A 120 -12.67 8.15 21.17
N GLU A 121 -13.66 8.96 20.81
CA GLU A 121 -14.32 8.97 19.51
C GLU A 121 -13.40 9.44 18.37
N ASN A 122 -12.38 10.25 18.68
CA ASN A 122 -11.37 10.70 17.74
C ASN A 122 -10.17 9.75 17.65
N LEU A 123 -10.17 8.61 18.36
CA LEU A 123 -9.05 7.68 18.39
C LEU A 123 -9.41 6.32 17.79
N LEU A 124 -8.45 5.70 17.12
CA LEU A 124 -8.49 4.33 16.59
C LEU A 124 -7.22 3.57 16.96
N THR A 125 -7.34 2.28 17.22
CA THR A 125 -6.18 1.40 17.42
C THR A 125 -5.58 1.00 16.09
N LEU A 126 -4.27 1.23 15.89
CA LEU A 126 -3.52 0.80 14.71
C LEU A 126 -2.23 0.08 15.11
N CYS A 127 -1.83 -0.93 14.33
CA CYS A 127 -0.47 -1.45 14.40
C CYS A 127 0.51 -0.50 13.71
N ARG A 128 1.78 -0.49 14.15
CA ARG A 128 2.82 0.40 13.62
C ARG A 128 2.94 0.41 12.08
N PRO A 129 2.90 -0.74 11.36
CA PRO A 129 2.85 -0.75 9.89
C PRO A 129 1.65 -0.02 9.30
N CYS A 130 0.44 -0.31 9.81
CA CYS A 130 -0.79 0.34 9.35
C CYS A 130 -0.79 1.84 9.66
N HIS A 131 -0.19 2.25 10.78
CA HIS A 131 -0.02 3.66 11.11
C HIS A 131 0.90 4.37 10.11
N GLY A 132 1.96 3.70 9.62
CA GLY A 132 2.79 4.20 8.52
C GLY A 132 2.05 4.39 7.19
N VAL A 133 1.07 3.52 6.89
CA VAL A 133 0.17 3.69 5.73
C VAL A 133 -0.67 4.96 5.88
N ILE A 134 -1.02 5.32 7.11
CA ILE A 134 -1.78 6.53 7.40
C ILE A 134 -0.91 7.78 7.19
N HIS A 135 0.33 7.75 7.70
CA HIS A 135 1.29 8.84 7.62
C HIS A 135 2.38 8.58 6.59
N GLN A 136 2.01 8.56 5.30
CA GLN A 136 2.92 8.18 4.20
C GLN A 136 4.15 9.09 4.05
N HIS A 137 4.11 10.31 4.59
CA HIS A 137 5.23 11.25 4.54
C HIS A 137 6.06 11.26 5.82
N ASN A 138 5.73 10.42 6.80
CA ASN A 138 6.48 10.29 8.04
C ASN A 138 7.50 9.14 7.91
N ASN A 139 8.77 9.51 7.90
CA ASN A 139 9.89 8.58 7.75
C ASN A 139 10.10 7.65 8.96
N ALA A 140 9.49 7.93 10.11
CA ALA A 140 9.56 7.08 11.31
C ALA A 140 8.91 5.69 11.12
N PHE A 141 8.18 5.51 10.02
CA PHE A 141 7.53 4.26 9.65
C PHE A 141 8.11 3.64 8.37
N ASP A 142 9.13 4.22 7.76
CA ASP A 142 9.69 3.71 6.49
C ASP A 142 10.24 2.29 6.65
N ASP A 143 10.68 1.92 7.85
CA ASP A 143 11.19 0.60 8.22
C ASP A 143 10.13 -0.50 8.27
N VAL A 144 8.87 -0.15 8.56
CA VAL A 144 7.79 -1.12 8.84
C VAL A 144 6.55 -0.97 7.97
N ARG A 145 6.42 0.12 7.20
CA ARG A 145 5.21 0.42 6.41
C ARG A 145 4.90 -0.67 5.39
N ASP A 146 5.92 -1.31 4.82
CA ASP A 146 5.73 -2.38 3.83
C ASP A 146 5.23 -3.70 4.43
N ASP A 147 5.26 -3.85 5.76
CA ASP A 147 4.68 -4.98 6.49
C ASP A 147 3.16 -4.84 6.71
N ALA A 148 2.60 -3.68 6.36
CA ALA A 148 1.16 -3.47 6.42
C ALA A 148 0.47 -4.28 5.31
N PRO A 149 -0.59 -5.03 5.61
CA PRO A 149 -1.36 -5.70 4.56
C PRO A 149 -1.79 -4.71 3.47
N LEU A 150 -1.68 -5.15 2.21
CA LEU A 150 -1.98 -4.33 1.01
C LEU A 150 -3.38 -3.71 1.09
N PHE A 151 -4.35 -4.51 1.54
CA PHE A 151 -5.73 -4.11 1.74
C PHE A 151 -6.04 -3.95 3.23
N PRO A 152 -6.87 -2.96 3.60
CA PRO A 152 -7.51 -2.96 4.91
C PRO A 152 -8.47 -4.15 5.03
N GLU A 153 -8.93 -4.50 6.22
CA GLU A 153 -10.04 -5.43 6.40
C GLU A 153 -11.36 -4.82 5.92
N ARG A 154 -12.31 -5.69 5.57
CA ARG A 154 -13.65 -5.28 5.11
C ARG A 154 -14.43 -4.46 6.16
N THR A 155 -14.16 -4.68 7.44
CA THR A 155 -14.79 -3.98 8.56
C THR A 155 -13.99 -2.77 9.04
N ALA A 156 -12.87 -2.45 8.39
CA ALA A 156 -12.08 -1.29 8.75
C ALA A 156 -12.91 0.00 8.59
N PRO A 157 -12.87 0.93 9.56
CA PRO A 157 -13.62 2.16 9.47
C PRO A 157 -13.03 3.10 8.41
N ASP A 158 -13.88 3.92 7.78
CA ASP A 158 -13.52 4.79 6.65
C ASP A 158 -12.21 5.59 6.82
N PRO A 159 -11.88 6.19 8.00
CA PRO A 159 -10.65 6.95 8.18
C PRO A 159 -9.36 6.15 7.96
N VAL A 160 -9.40 4.83 8.16
CA VAL A 160 -8.23 3.94 8.05
C VAL A 160 -8.40 2.88 6.95
N ALA A 161 -9.56 2.83 6.29
CA ALA A 161 -9.87 1.93 5.17
C ALA A 161 -9.22 2.35 3.85
N ARG A 162 -7.94 2.74 3.89
CA ARG A 162 -7.14 3.11 2.71
C ARG A 162 -6.07 2.08 2.38
N LEU A 163 -5.70 2.05 1.10
CA LEU A 163 -4.63 1.20 0.57
C LEU A 163 -3.25 1.70 1.00
N ARG A 164 -2.23 0.85 0.84
CA ARG A 164 -0.85 1.14 1.26
C ARG A 164 -0.33 2.44 0.65
N THR A 165 -0.56 2.62 -0.65
CA THR A 165 -0.23 3.85 -1.38
C THR A 165 -1.44 4.36 -2.19
N PRO A 166 -1.47 5.63 -2.58
CA PRO A 166 -2.53 6.16 -3.45
C PRO A 166 -2.55 5.48 -4.82
N ALA A 167 -1.38 5.07 -5.33
CA ALA A 167 -1.25 4.38 -6.60
C ALA A 167 -1.98 3.01 -6.60
N ASP A 168 -2.08 2.35 -5.45
CA ASP A 168 -2.78 1.07 -5.32
C ASP A 168 -4.28 1.19 -5.57
N GLN A 169 -4.86 2.39 -5.51
CA GLN A 169 -6.28 2.60 -5.82
C GLN A 169 -6.56 2.48 -7.33
N CYS A 170 -5.51 2.51 -8.15
CA CYS A 170 -5.61 2.42 -9.58
C CYS A 170 -5.34 1.00 -10.07
N CYS A 171 -6.24 0.48 -10.89
CA CYS A 171 -5.98 -0.78 -11.59
C CYS A 171 -4.81 -0.60 -12.58
N THR A 172 -3.70 -1.32 -12.37
CA THR A 172 -2.49 -1.27 -13.21
C THR A 172 -2.79 -1.63 -14.67
N ARG A 173 -3.78 -2.51 -14.93
CA ARG A 173 -4.18 -2.86 -16.30
C ARG A 173 -4.97 -1.76 -16.99
N CYS A 174 -6.08 -1.31 -16.41
CA CYS A 174 -7.02 -0.42 -17.12
C CYS A 174 -6.90 1.06 -16.74
N GLY A 175 -6.14 1.38 -15.70
CA GLY A 175 -6.00 2.73 -15.14
C GLY A 175 -7.24 3.25 -14.43
N ALA A 176 -8.25 2.41 -14.18
CA ALA A 176 -9.44 2.83 -13.46
C ALA A 176 -9.14 2.90 -11.95
N GLU A 177 -9.38 4.06 -11.38
CA GLU A 177 -9.38 4.30 -9.93
C GLU A 177 -10.60 3.63 -9.28
N ARG A 178 -10.40 3.00 -8.13
CA ARG A 178 -11.44 2.37 -7.32
C ARG A 178 -11.36 2.94 -5.90
N SER A 179 -12.43 3.64 -5.51
CA SER A 179 -12.60 4.16 -4.16
C SER A 179 -12.92 3.08 -3.14
N ASP A 180 -13.52 1.97 -3.57
CA ASP A 180 -13.83 0.81 -2.74
C ASP A 180 -12.71 -0.24 -2.87
N PRO A 181 -11.88 -0.45 -1.82
CA PRO A 181 -10.83 -1.46 -1.81
C PRO A 181 -11.34 -2.89 -2.03
N THR A 182 -12.61 -3.16 -1.77
CA THR A 182 -13.20 -4.49 -2.01
C THR A 182 -13.37 -4.78 -3.49
N GLU A 183 -13.26 -3.81 -4.39
CA GLU A 183 -13.29 -4.01 -5.85
C GLU A 183 -11.91 -4.26 -6.47
N LEU A 184 -10.87 -4.36 -5.62
CA LEU A 184 -9.48 -4.55 -5.99
C LEU A 184 -8.93 -5.91 -5.54
N VAL A 185 -7.93 -6.38 -6.27
CA VAL A 185 -7.16 -7.59 -6.06
C VAL A 185 -5.70 -7.23 -6.32
N ALA A 186 -4.79 -7.63 -5.45
CA ALA A 186 -3.36 -7.54 -5.70
C ALA A 186 -2.84 -8.88 -6.20
N TRP A 187 -1.96 -8.83 -7.19
CA TRP A 187 -1.15 -9.97 -7.59
C TRP A 187 0.24 -9.77 -7.00
N THR A 188 0.61 -10.66 -6.08
CA THR A 188 1.96 -10.74 -5.49
C THR A 188 2.84 -11.63 -6.37
N ASP A 189 4.17 -11.53 -6.24
CA ASP A 189 5.12 -12.35 -7.02
C ASP A 189 5.01 -12.12 -8.53
N VAL A 190 4.93 -10.84 -8.92
CA VAL A 190 4.80 -10.43 -10.32
C VAL A 190 6.07 -10.84 -11.09
N PRO A 191 5.95 -11.52 -12.23
CA PRO A 191 7.10 -11.91 -13.02
C PRO A 191 7.82 -10.68 -13.60
N ALA A 192 9.11 -10.85 -13.89
CA ALA A 192 9.90 -9.84 -14.58
C ALA A 192 9.22 -9.44 -15.90
N SER A 193 9.25 -8.16 -16.23
CA SER A 193 8.73 -7.68 -17.50
C SER A 193 9.70 -7.95 -18.64
N ASP A 194 9.15 -8.20 -19.83
CA ASP A 194 9.91 -8.34 -21.06
C ASP A 194 10.71 -7.07 -21.45
N ASP A 195 10.40 -5.91 -20.85
CA ASP A 195 11.03 -4.62 -21.14
C ASP A 195 12.26 -4.31 -20.25
N GLY A 196 12.67 -5.25 -19.40
CA GLY A 196 13.86 -5.13 -18.56
C GLY A 196 13.69 -4.24 -17.32
N ARG A 197 12.48 -3.77 -17.03
CA ARG A 197 12.18 -3.08 -15.77
C ARG A 197 12.15 -4.08 -14.60
N PRO A 198 12.58 -3.68 -13.39
CA PRO A 198 12.38 -4.51 -12.22
C PRO A 198 10.89 -4.76 -12.00
N ALA A 199 10.53 -5.99 -11.66
CA ALA A 199 9.16 -6.33 -11.32
C ALA A 199 8.74 -5.57 -10.06
N PRO A 200 7.53 -4.97 -10.04
CA PRO A 200 7.02 -4.39 -8.80
C PRO A 200 6.75 -5.51 -7.79
N SER A 201 6.80 -5.17 -6.49
CA SER A 201 6.48 -6.14 -5.42
C SER A 201 5.06 -6.71 -5.53
N HIS A 202 4.14 -5.91 -6.09
CA HIS A 202 2.78 -6.32 -6.42
C HIS A 202 2.22 -5.45 -7.53
N VAL A 203 1.13 -5.90 -8.17
CA VAL A 203 0.28 -5.05 -9.01
C VAL A 203 -1.15 -5.09 -8.52
N THR A 204 -1.84 -3.96 -8.57
CA THR A 204 -3.23 -3.86 -8.15
C THR A 204 -4.17 -3.88 -9.35
N LEU A 205 -5.19 -4.73 -9.33
CA LEU A 205 -6.12 -4.98 -10.42
C LEU A 205 -7.54 -4.85 -9.93
N CYS A 206 -8.43 -4.22 -10.71
CA CYS A 206 -9.85 -4.33 -10.44
C CYS A 206 -10.36 -5.74 -10.78
N LYS A 207 -11.41 -6.20 -10.09
CA LYS A 207 -11.97 -7.56 -10.27
C LYS A 207 -12.17 -8.00 -11.73
N PRO A 208 -12.72 -7.16 -12.64
CA PRO A 208 -12.81 -7.54 -14.05
C PRO A 208 -11.46 -7.80 -14.72
N CYS A 209 -10.45 -6.97 -14.43
CA CYS A 209 -9.11 -7.12 -14.99
C CYS A 209 -8.40 -8.36 -14.42
N ALA A 210 -8.54 -8.62 -13.11
CA ALA A 210 -8.03 -9.84 -12.49
C ALA A 210 -8.70 -11.08 -13.10
N GLY A 211 -10.02 -11.07 -13.27
CA GLY A 211 -10.75 -12.16 -13.92
C GLY A 211 -10.31 -12.45 -15.36
N LEU A 212 -9.99 -11.40 -16.13
CA LEU A 212 -9.45 -11.55 -17.48
C LEU A 212 -8.02 -12.11 -17.47
N LEU A 213 -7.20 -11.66 -16.51
CA LEU A 213 -5.82 -12.09 -16.37
C LEU A 213 -5.74 -13.60 -16.06
N ILE A 214 -6.51 -14.07 -15.09
CA ILE A 214 -6.58 -15.50 -14.70
C ILE A 214 -6.97 -16.40 -15.89
N GLU A 215 -7.88 -15.96 -16.76
CA GLU A 215 -8.30 -16.77 -17.92
C GLU A 215 -7.22 -16.86 -19.00
N ARG A 216 -6.37 -15.85 -19.10
CA ARG A 216 -5.44 -15.67 -20.25
C ARG A 216 -4.00 -16.01 -19.92
N ASP A 217 -3.62 -15.93 -18.66
CA ASP A 217 -2.26 -16.17 -18.21
C ASP A 217 -2.24 -17.32 -17.21
N SER A 218 -1.66 -18.45 -17.64
CA SER A 218 -1.52 -19.65 -16.81
C SER A 218 -0.45 -19.50 -15.73
N ALA A 219 0.39 -18.45 -15.76
CA ALA A 219 1.38 -18.18 -14.72
C ALA A 219 0.76 -17.54 -13.46
N VAL A 220 -0.47 -17.03 -13.56
CA VAL A 220 -1.18 -16.49 -12.40
C VAL A 220 -1.85 -17.63 -11.64
N GLU A 221 -1.12 -18.14 -10.65
CA GLU A 221 -1.70 -19.04 -9.65
C GLU A 221 -2.72 -18.28 -8.79
N LYS A 222 -3.74 -18.99 -8.28
CA LYS A 222 -4.80 -18.34 -7.51
C LYS A 222 -4.25 -17.81 -6.18
N GLU A 223 -3.30 -18.54 -5.63
CA GLU A 223 -2.71 -18.37 -4.31
C GLU A 223 -1.92 -17.05 -4.21
N VAL A 224 -1.43 -16.52 -5.34
CA VAL A 224 -0.72 -15.23 -5.42
C VAL A 224 -1.66 -14.04 -5.61
N LEU A 225 -2.97 -14.27 -5.74
CA LEU A 225 -3.96 -13.21 -5.77
C LEU A 225 -4.50 -12.94 -4.36
N THR A 226 -4.07 -11.82 -3.80
CA THR A 226 -4.55 -11.32 -2.51
C THR A 226 -5.69 -10.33 -2.73
N ALA A 227 -6.80 -10.47 -2.01
CA ALA A 227 -7.92 -9.54 -2.09
C ALA A 227 -8.40 -9.14 -0.68
N ASN A 228 -9.10 -8.00 -0.58
CA ASN A 228 -9.72 -7.52 0.66
C ASN A 228 -10.89 -8.44 1.16
N HIS A 229 -11.23 -9.49 0.41
CA HIS A 229 -12.29 -10.43 0.80
C HIS A 229 -12.08 -11.76 0.08
N THR A 230 -12.68 -12.82 0.62
CA THR A 230 -12.76 -14.12 -0.06
C THR A 230 -13.65 -14.00 -1.30
N ILE A 231 -13.05 -13.69 -2.44
CA ILE A 231 -13.68 -13.82 -3.75
C ILE A 231 -13.28 -15.14 -4.39
N SER A 232 -14.26 -15.87 -4.92
CA SER A 232 -13.96 -17.12 -5.63
C SER A 232 -13.38 -16.83 -7.02
N VAL A 233 -12.53 -17.73 -7.53
CA VAL A 233 -12.02 -17.64 -8.91
C VAL A 233 -13.17 -17.63 -9.91
N HIS A 234 -14.23 -18.40 -9.66
CA HIS A 234 -15.40 -18.41 -10.51
C HIS A 234 -16.07 -17.03 -10.57
N GLU A 235 -16.17 -16.33 -9.44
CA GLU A 235 -16.71 -14.98 -9.39
C GLU A 235 -15.81 -13.98 -10.13
N LEU A 236 -14.49 -14.05 -9.95
CA LEU A 236 -13.55 -13.21 -10.71
C LEU A 236 -13.66 -13.48 -12.20
N ALA A 237 -13.64 -14.75 -12.60
CA ALA A 237 -13.79 -15.18 -13.98
C ALA A 237 -15.15 -14.74 -14.56
N ALA A 238 -16.23 -14.72 -13.79
CA ALA A 238 -17.52 -14.21 -14.26
C ALA A 238 -17.46 -12.72 -14.60
N ARG A 239 -16.68 -11.92 -13.87
CA ARG A 239 -16.51 -10.47 -14.09
C ARG A 239 -15.56 -10.11 -15.24
N ARG A 240 -14.84 -11.07 -15.82
CA ARG A 240 -13.85 -10.82 -16.89
C ARG A 240 -14.42 -10.08 -18.11
N THR A 241 -15.70 -10.26 -18.36
CA THR A 241 -16.41 -9.65 -19.49
C THR A 241 -16.51 -8.13 -19.36
N ASP A 242 -16.47 -7.63 -18.13
CA ASP A 242 -16.60 -6.21 -17.81
C ASP A 242 -15.25 -5.48 -17.88
N ALA A 243 -14.16 -6.23 -18.08
CA ALA A 243 -12.84 -5.66 -18.27
C ALA A 243 -12.82 -4.79 -19.54
N PRO A 244 -12.19 -3.61 -19.54
CA PRO A 244 -12.03 -2.82 -20.75
C PRO A 244 -11.29 -3.61 -21.85
N VAL A 245 -11.69 -3.41 -23.11
CA VAL A 245 -11.12 -4.11 -24.27
C VAL A 245 -9.60 -3.98 -24.31
N ARG A 246 -9.12 -2.73 -24.26
CA ARG A 246 -7.71 -2.38 -24.25
C ARG A 246 -7.23 -2.01 -22.86
N PRO A 247 -5.96 -2.31 -22.53
CA PRO A 247 -5.33 -1.78 -21.34
C PRO A 247 -5.14 -0.25 -21.41
N SER A 248 -4.75 0.33 -20.29
CA SER A 248 -4.19 1.68 -20.21
C SER A 248 -2.96 1.80 -21.12
N ALA A 249 -2.68 3.01 -21.60
CA ALA A 249 -1.43 3.29 -22.31
C ALA A 249 -0.19 3.10 -21.41
N PHE A 250 -0.38 3.13 -20.09
CA PHE A 250 0.65 2.97 -19.07
C PHE A 250 0.60 1.61 -18.37
N ALA A 251 -0.18 0.66 -18.91
CA ALA A 251 -0.24 -0.67 -18.33
C ALA A 251 1.10 -1.38 -18.45
N LEU A 252 1.52 -2.06 -17.39
CA LEU A 252 2.67 -2.94 -17.42
C LEU A 252 2.44 -4.10 -18.40
N SER A 253 3.51 -4.60 -19.03
CA SER A 253 3.41 -5.67 -20.03
C SER A 253 2.77 -6.93 -19.45
N GLN A 254 3.07 -7.27 -18.19
CA GLN A 254 2.49 -8.42 -17.47
C GLN A 254 0.96 -8.40 -17.40
N VAL A 255 0.35 -7.21 -17.42
CA VAL A 255 -1.11 -7.04 -17.33
C VAL A 255 -1.70 -6.42 -18.60
N GLY A 256 -0.87 -6.24 -19.63
CA GLY A 256 -1.17 -5.57 -20.90
C GLY A 256 -2.09 -6.36 -21.85
N ILE A 257 -2.85 -7.31 -21.33
CA ILE A 257 -3.67 -8.23 -22.12
C ILE A 257 -4.86 -7.50 -22.72
N ARG A 258 -4.98 -7.55 -24.05
CA ARG A 258 -6.15 -7.10 -24.81
C ARG A 258 -7.13 -8.26 -24.96
N ARG A 259 -8.42 -8.00 -24.72
CA ARG A 259 -9.48 -8.96 -25.05
C ARG A 259 -10.14 -8.62 -26.38
N GLU A 260 -10.83 -9.60 -26.96
CA GLU A 260 -11.59 -9.37 -28.19
C GLU A 260 -12.85 -8.51 -27.92
N PRO A 261 -13.14 -7.54 -28.81
CA PRO A 261 -14.41 -6.81 -28.81
C PRO A 261 -15.59 -7.71 -29.21
N ARG A 262 -16.71 -7.60 -28.49
CA ARG A 262 -17.92 -8.40 -28.73
C ARG A 262 -19.04 -7.58 -29.33
N THR A 263 -19.13 -6.31 -28.97
CA THR A 263 -20.16 -5.40 -29.48
C THR A 263 -19.62 -4.48 -30.56
N LEU A 264 -20.51 -3.90 -31.36
CA LEU A 264 -20.13 -2.87 -32.34
C LEU A 264 -19.52 -1.64 -31.67
N ARG A 265 -20.08 -1.23 -30.52
CA ARG A 265 -19.52 -0.14 -29.70
C ARG A 265 -18.10 -0.45 -29.27
N GLU A 266 -17.85 -1.66 -28.77
CA GLU A 266 -16.50 -2.05 -28.36
C GLU A 266 -15.51 -2.02 -29.54
N ARG A 267 -15.91 -2.53 -30.71
CA ARG A 267 -15.07 -2.53 -31.92
C ARG A 267 -14.73 -1.12 -32.40
N VAL A 268 -15.72 -0.22 -32.40
CA VAL A 268 -15.58 1.12 -32.98
C VAL A 268 -14.99 2.11 -31.99
N VAL A 269 -15.40 2.05 -30.72
CA VAL A 269 -15.02 3.02 -29.68
C VAL A 269 -13.91 2.50 -28.79
N ASP A 270 -14.16 1.40 -28.08
CA ASP A 270 -13.28 0.95 -26.98
C ASP A 270 -11.96 0.35 -27.48
N ASP A 271 -11.95 -0.18 -28.71
CA ASP A 271 -10.81 -0.80 -29.37
C ASP A 271 -10.03 0.14 -30.30
N THR A 272 -10.42 1.41 -30.39
CA THR A 272 -9.76 2.42 -31.21
C THR A 272 -9.31 3.61 -30.34
N PRO A 273 -8.51 4.53 -30.89
CA PRO A 273 -8.18 5.78 -30.18
C PRO A 273 -9.41 6.63 -29.79
N LEU A 274 -10.60 6.38 -30.37
CA LEU A 274 -11.82 7.10 -30.02
C LEU A 274 -12.19 6.95 -28.53
N ARG A 275 -11.76 5.88 -27.87
CA ARG A 275 -11.92 5.69 -26.41
C ARG A 275 -11.38 6.85 -25.59
N PHE A 276 -10.34 7.53 -26.05
CA PHE A 276 -9.73 8.65 -25.34
C PHE A 276 -10.65 9.87 -25.36
N LEU A 277 -11.38 10.09 -26.46
CA LEU A 277 -12.34 11.17 -26.59
C LEU A 277 -13.61 10.92 -25.78
N LEU A 278 -14.01 9.65 -25.62
CA LEU A 278 -15.34 9.29 -25.10
C LEU A 278 -15.32 8.73 -23.68
N ASN A 279 -14.27 8.02 -23.27
CA ASN A 279 -14.21 7.35 -21.96
C ASN A 279 -13.22 8.00 -20.99
N HIS A 280 -12.21 8.73 -21.45
CA HIS A 280 -11.24 9.38 -20.55
C HIS A 280 -11.80 10.70 -20.00
N ARG A 281 -11.93 10.84 -18.67
CA ARG A 281 -12.46 12.07 -18.05
C ARG A 281 -11.56 13.29 -18.32
N GLY A 282 -10.23 13.12 -18.18
CA GLY A 282 -9.27 14.20 -18.41
C GLY A 282 -9.26 14.75 -19.84
N ILE A 283 -9.31 13.89 -20.87
CA ILE A 283 -9.32 14.33 -22.27
C ILE A 283 -10.64 15.00 -22.62
N ARG A 284 -11.77 14.49 -22.09
CA ARG A 284 -13.07 15.17 -22.22
C ARG A 284 -13.04 16.56 -21.61
N LEU A 285 -12.49 16.71 -20.41
CA LEU A 285 -12.35 18.01 -19.76
C LEU A 285 -11.42 18.94 -20.56
N ALA A 286 -10.26 18.45 -20.99
CA ALA A 286 -9.30 19.23 -21.78
C ALA A 286 -9.91 19.69 -23.12
N LEU A 287 -10.68 18.83 -23.78
CA LEU A 287 -11.41 19.19 -25.00
C LEU A 287 -12.50 20.23 -24.72
N LEU A 288 -13.27 20.09 -23.64
CA LEU A 288 -14.28 21.08 -23.26
C LEU A 288 -13.65 22.43 -22.93
N VAL A 289 -12.51 22.45 -22.23
CA VAL A 289 -11.73 23.66 -21.95
C VAL A 289 -11.21 24.29 -23.24
N ALA A 290 -10.64 23.50 -24.15
CA ALA A 290 -10.15 23.99 -25.43
C ALA A 290 -11.27 24.59 -26.30
N VAL A 291 -12.42 23.90 -26.38
CA VAL A 291 -13.61 24.40 -27.10
C VAL A 291 -14.15 25.68 -26.45
N GLY A 292 -14.24 25.71 -25.12
CA GLY A 292 -14.66 26.91 -24.37
C GLY A 292 -13.71 28.09 -24.58
N TYR A 293 -12.40 27.85 -24.60
CA TYR A 293 -11.38 28.86 -24.88
C TYR A 293 -11.53 29.45 -26.28
N VAL A 294 -11.70 28.60 -27.30
CA VAL A 294 -11.92 29.04 -28.69
C VAL A 294 -13.23 29.83 -28.81
N ALA A 295 -14.31 29.35 -28.19
CA ALA A 295 -15.60 30.05 -28.21
C ALA A 295 -15.52 31.43 -27.55
N LEU A 296 -14.84 31.55 -26.39
CA LEU A 296 -14.59 32.83 -25.73
C LEU A 296 -13.81 33.77 -26.65
N PHE A 297 -12.77 33.28 -27.31
CA PHE A 297 -11.96 34.09 -28.23
C PHE A 297 -12.77 34.59 -29.43
N VAL A 298 -13.64 33.75 -30.00
CA VAL A 298 -14.55 34.13 -31.08
C VAL A 298 -15.56 35.19 -30.62
N VAL A 299 -16.12 35.05 -29.43
CA VAL A 299 -17.05 36.06 -28.86
C VAL A 299 -16.35 37.39 -28.60
N LEU A 300 -15.11 37.37 -28.11
CA LEU A 300 -14.32 38.60 -27.89
C LEU A 300 -13.84 39.27 -29.18
N ALA A 301 -13.84 38.54 -30.30
CA ALA A 301 -13.44 39.04 -31.62
C ALA A 301 -14.62 39.57 -32.45
N LEU A 302 -15.86 39.45 -31.97
CA LEU A 302 -17.10 39.96 -32.57
C LEU A 302 -17.58 41.24 -31.87
#